data_AF-A0AA95B6Y0-F1
#
_entry.id   AF-A0AA95B6Y0-F1
#
_cell.length_a   1.000
_cell.length_b   1.000
_cell.length_c   1.000
_cell.angle_alpha   90.00
_cell.angle_beta   90.00
_cell.angle_gamma   90.00
#
_symmetry.space_group_name_H-M   'P 1'
#
loop_
_entity.id
_entity.type
_entity.pdbx_description
1 polymer ?
#
loop_
_entity_poly.entity_id
_entity_poly.type
_entity_poly.pdbx_seq_one_letter_code
_entity_poly.pdbx_strand_id
1 'polypeptide(L)'
;MEAVTLEKYQNELIDLFRSNGNESNKKPMEDYMRNHFSFLGIKSPERKELLKRFFVEHGKPEREWIKPLATFLYAQPEREFHYAALAMIDVHIKKLDAEWLSFLEKLITTNSWWDTVDHIAPHHAGAILLREKASINEYPDRWIKSDNFWLQRSAILFQLKYKEKTDAEKLFSYIEAVSGSKEFFVQKSIGWALREYSKTAPDEVWTFIKSTDLAPLSRREGLKHMERKKSKS
;
A
#
# COMPACT_ATOMS: atom_id res chain seq x y z
N MET A 1 -10.03 -36.08 -8.31
CA MET A 1 -10.30 -34.63 -8.26
C MET A 1 -9.65 -34.04 -9.50
N GLU A 2 -10.42 -33.35 -10.35
CA GLU A 2 -9.82 -32.58 -11.44
C GLU A 2 -8.84 -31.56 -10.84
N ALA A 3 -7.70 -31.36 -11.51
CA ALA A 3 -6.78 -30.31 -11.12
C ALA A 3 -7.50 -28.96 -11.19
N VAL A 4 -7.45 -28.17 -10.12
CA VAL A 4 -7.96 -26.80 -10.14
C VAL A 4 -7.17 -26.03 -11.20
N THR A 5 -7.85 -25.39 -12.14
CA THR A 5 -7.22 -24.53 -13.15
C THR A 5 -7.25 -23.08 -12.67
N LEU A 6 -6.33 -22.24 -13.16
CA LEU A 6 -6.33 -20.81 -12.88
C LEU A 6 -7.67 -20.16 -13.24
N GLU A 7 -8.24 -20.50 -14.39
CA GLU A 7 -9.53 -19.97 -14.85
C GLU A 7 -10.68 -20.35 -13.90
N LYS A 8 -10.72 -21.61 -13.45
CA LYS A 8 -11.71 -22.05 -12.47
C LYS A 8 -11.56 -21.28 -11.15
N TYR A 9 -10.32 -21.17 -10.66
CA TYR A 9 -10.02 -20.43 -9.43
C TYR A 9 -10.42 -18.95 -9.51
N GLN A 10 -10.21 -18.32 -10.67
CA GLN A 10 -10.63 -16.94 -10.94
C GLN A 10 -12.15 -16.81 -10.86
N ASN A 11 -12.88 -17.65 -11.59
CA ASN A 11 -14.33 -17.58 -11.67
C ASN A 11 -14.99 -17.85 -10.32
N GLU A 12 -14.55 -18.89 -9.60
CA GLU A 12 -15.09 -19.22 -8.28
C GLU A 12 -14.87 -18.08 -7.26
N LEU A 13 -13.73 -17.37 -7.35
CA LEU A 13 -13.47 -16.21 -6.48
C LEU A 13 -14.36 -15.01 -6.83
N ILE A 14 -14.60 -14.76 -8.12
CA ILE A 14 -15.53 -13.71 -8.59
C ILE A 14 -16.94 -14.01 -8.06
N ASP A 15 -17.41 -15.24 -8.27
CA ASP A 15 -18.74 -15.67 -7.87
C ASP A 15 -18.91 -15.57 -6.34
N LEU A 16 -17.91 -16.03 -5.58
CA LEU A 16 -17.92 -15.90 -4.12
C LEU A 16 -18.15 -14.45 -3.68
N PHE A 17 -17.42 -13.50 -4.26
CA PHE A 17 -17.54 -12.10 -3.86
C PHE A 17 -18.88 -11.51 -4.32
N ARG A 18 -19.29 -11.73 -5.57
CA ARG A 18 -20.56 -11.19 -6.10
C ARG A 18 -21.77 -11.72 -5.34
N SER A 19 -21.77 -13.01 -4.97
CA SER A 19 -22.85 -13.62 -4.18
C SER A 19 -22.90 -13.18 -2.72
N ASN A 20 -21.83 -12.56 -2.21
CA ASN A 20 -21.76 -12.03 -0.84
C ASN A 20 -21.75 -10.49 -0.80
N GLY A 21 -22.09 -9.82 -1.91
CA GLY A 21 -22.24 -8.37 -1.94
C GLY A 21 -23.38 -7.89 -1.03
N ASN A 22 -23.23 -6.70 -0.47
CA ASN A 22 -24.22 -6.08 0.41
C ASN A 22 -24.57 -4.66 -0.08
N GLU A 23 -25.72 -4.54 -0.72
CA GLU A 23 -26.20 -3.29 -1.32
C GLU A 23 -26.24 -2.12 -0.33
N SER A 24 -26.65 -2.38 0.92
CA SER A 24 -26.76 -1.33 1.94
C SER A 24 -25.42 -0.69 2.32
N ASN A 25 -24.30 -1.39 2.10
CA ASN A 25 -22.96 -0.89 2.39
C ASN A 25 -22.30 -0.22 1.17
N LYS A 26 -22.79 -0.46 -0.06
CA LYS A 26 -22.14 0.02 -1.29
C LYS A 26 -21.98 1.53 -1.30
N LYS A 27 -23.10 2.26 -1.21
CA LYS A 27 -23.09 3.73 -1.33
C LYS A 27 -22.19 4.42 -0.29
N PRO A 28 -22.25 4.06 1.01
CA PRO A 28 -21.30 4.61 1.99
C PRO A 28 -19.82 4.32 1.68
N MET A 29 -19.51 3.15 1.12
CA MET A 29 -18.13 2.78 0.76
C MET A 29 -17.64 3.54 -0.48
N GLU A 30 -18.51 3.72 -1.48
CA GLU A 30 -18.23 4.55 -2.66
C GLU A 30 -18.01 6.01 -2.27
N ASP A 31 -18.88 6.58 -1.44
CA ASP A 31 -18.76 7.96 -0.97
C ASP A 31 -17.47 8.20 -0.18
N TYR A 32 -17.06 7.23 0.64
CA TYR A 32 -15.77 7.29 1.34
C TYR A 32 -14.57 7.35 0.38
N MET A 33 -14.67 6.68 -0.78
CA MET A 33 -13.69 6.75 -1.86
C MET A 33 -14.00 7.86 -2.88
N ARG A 34 -14.84 8.84 -2.53
CA ARG A 34 -15.25 9.96 -3.39
C ARG A 34 -15.83 9.52 -4.74
N ASN A 35 -16.49 8.36 -4.76
CA ASN A 35 -17.11 7.76 -5.93
C ASN A 35 -16.13 7.47 -7.09
N HIS A 36 -14.83 7.28 -6.80
CA HIS A 36 -13.84 6.88 -7.81
C HIS A 36 -13.95 5.41 -8.24
N PHE A 37 -14.58 4.55 -7.43
CA PHE A 37 -14.71 3.11 -7.67
C PHE A 37 -16.10 2.63 -7.26
N SER A 38 -16.59 1.60 -7.94
CA SER A 38 -17.77 0.86 -7.48
C SER A 38 -17.39 -0.13 -6.38
N PHE A 39 -18.39 -0.55 -5.62
CA PHE A 39 -18.20 -1.54 -4.56
C PHE A 39 -19.27 -2.63 -4.60
N LEU A 40 -18.92 -3.82 -4.13
CA LEU A 40 -19.88 -4.89 -3.80
C LEU A 40 -20.55 -4.65 -2.44
N GLY A 41 -19.95 -3.86 -1.57
CA GLY A 41 -20.42 -3.57 -0.21
C GLY A 41 -19.84 -4.49 0.86
N ILE A 42 -18.72 -5.16 0.58
CA ILE A 42 -18.13 -6.17 1.46
C ILE A 42 -17.08 -5.51 2.35
N LYS A 43 -17.36 -5.47 3.65
CA LYS A 43 -16.46 -4.84 4.63
C LYS A 43 -15.19 -5.68 4.83
N SER A 44 -14.12 -5.03 5.30
CA SER A 44 -12.80 -5.67 5.49
C SER A 44 -12.83 -6.97 6.32
N PRO A 45 -13.54 -7.06 7.47
CA PRO A 45 -13.59 -8.31 8.24
C PRO A 45 -14.25 -9.45 7.47
N GLU A 46 -15.37 -9.17 6.80
CA GLU A 46 -16.11 -10.15 5.99
C GLU A 46 -15.28 -10.60 4.79
N ARG A 47 -14.70 -9.67 4.04
CA ARG A 47 -13.82 -9.98 2.91
C ARG A 47 -12.66 -10.90 3.32
N LYS A 48 -12.01 -10.62 4.46
CA LYS A 48 -10.92 -11.46 4.97
C LYS A 48 -11.39 -12.86 5.34
N GLU A 49 -12.58 -12.97 5.91
CA GLU A 49 -13.18 -14.26 6.25
C GLU A 49 -13.57 -15.06 5.01
N LEU A 50 -14.16 -14.42 4.00
CA LEU A 50 -14.45 -15.03 2.70
C LEU A 50 -13.18 -15.59 2.05
N LEU A 51 -12.13 -14.77 1.95
CA LEU A 51 -10.84 -15.20 1.40
C LEU A 51 -10.22 -16.35 2.20
N LYS A 52 -10.31 -16.30 3.53
CA LYS A 52 -9.80 -17.38 4.39
C LYS A 52 -10.53 -18.69 4.12
N ARG A 53 -11.86 -18.69 4.04
CA ARG A 53 -12.66 -19.88 3.72
C ARG A 53 -12.33 -20.39 2.32
N PHE A 54 -12.24 -19.48 1.35
CA PHE A 54 -11.89 -19.82 -0.02
C PHE A 54 -10.55 -20.56 -0.10
N PHE A 55 -9.52 -20.10 0.62
CA PHE A 55 -8.22 -20.78 0.68
C PHE A 55 -8.25 -22.13 1.40
N VAL A 56 -9.16 -22.35 2.34
CA VAL A 56 -9.33 -23.65 3.00
C VAL A 56 -9.95 -24.66 2.03
N GLU A 57 -10.90 -24.22 1.22
CA GLU A 57 -11.65 -25.07 0.29
C GLU A 57 -10.87 -25.36 -1.01
N HIS A 58 -10.27 -24.33 -1.61
CA HIS A 58 -9.62 -24.41 -2.93
C HIS A 58 -8.09 -24.49 -2.83
N GLY A 59 -7.54 -24.34 -1.63
CA GLY A 59 -6.11 -24.17 -1.42
C GLY A 59 -5.63 -22.73 -1.66
N LYS A 60 -4.37 -22.48 -1.32
CA LYS A 60 -3.70 -21.20 -1.65
C LYS A 60 -3.29 -21.21 -3.12
N PRO A 61 -3.36 -20.06 -3.83
CA PRO A 61 -2.98 -20.00 -5.23
C PRO A 61 -1.49 -20.30 -5.39
N GLU A 62 -1.14 -20.95 -6.50
CA GLU A 62 0.26 -21.22 -6.85
C GLU A 62 1.04 -19.94 -7.12
N ARG A 63 2.36 -19.95 -6.91
CA ARG A 63 3.21 -18.74 -7.08
C ARG A 63 3.10 -18.18 -8.49
N GLU A 64 3.08 -19.04 -9.50
CA GLU A 64 2.97 -18.68 -10.92
C GLU A 64 1.62 -18.04 -11.26
N TRP A 65 0.56 -18.36 -10.52
CA TRP A 65 -0.78 -17.80 -10.73
C TRP A 65 -0.93 -16.40 -10.17
N ILE A 66 -0.06 -15.96 -9.25
CA ILE A 66 -0.26 -14.68 -8.54
C ILE A 66 -0.31 -13.48 -9.50
N LYS A 67 0.62 -13.36 -10.46
CA LYS A 67 0.60 -12.22 -11.42
C LYS A 67 -0.65 -12.26 -12.32
N PRO A 68 -1.00 -13.40 -12.97
CA PRO A 68 -2.25 -13.52 -13.73
C PRO A 68 -3.51 -13.25 -12.90
N LEU A 69 -3.60 -13.83 -11.70
CA LEU A 69 -4.76 -13.70 -10.82
C LEU A 69 -4.91 -12.27 -10.31
N ALA A 70 -3.83 -11.64 -9.84
CA ALA A 70 -3.85 -10.25 -9.42
C ALA A 70 -4.24 -9.33 -10.58
N THR A 71 -3.72 -9.57 -11.79
CA THR A 71 -4.07 -8.80 -13.00
C THR A 71 -5.55 -8.92 -13.33
N PHE A 72 -6.09 -10.15 -13.31
CA PHE A 72 -7.50 -10.43 -13.57
C PHE A 72 -8.43 -9.75 -12.56
N LEU A 73 -8.08 -9.81 -11.28
CA LEU A 73 -8.85 -9.19 -10.20
C LEU A 73 -8.78 -7.66 -10.23
N TYR A 74 -7.62 -7.08 -10.56
CA TYR A 74 -7.45 -5.63 -10.68
C TYR A 74 -8.19 -5.02 -11.88
N ALA A 75 -8.56 -5.85 -12.87
CA ALA A 75 -9.35 -5.44 -14.01
C ALA A 75 -10.86 -5.39 -13.70
N GLN A 76 -11.31 -5.94 -12.57
CA GLN A 76 -12.70 -5.88 -12.17
C GLN A 76 -13.07 -4.48 -11.67
N PRO A 77 -14.30 -4.00 -11.92
CA PRO A 77 -14.69 -2.64 -11.57
C PRO A 77 -14.80 -2.43 -10.06
N GLU A 78 -15.23 -3.44 -9.31
CA GLU A 78 -15.46 -3.29 -7.87
C GLU A 78 -14.15 -3.31 -7.08
N ARG A 79 -14.04 -2.37 -6.13
CA ARG A 79 -12.81 -2.14 -5.39
C ARG A 79 -12.41 -3.33 -4.51
N GLU A 80 -13.36 -4.15 -4.08
CA GLU A 80 -13.07 -5.35 -3.30
C GLU A 80 -12.20 -6.37 -4.03
N PHE A 81 -12.27 -6.43 -5.36
CA PHE A 81 -11.40 -7.28 -6.16
C PHE A 81 -9.95 -6.78 -6.19
N HIS A 82 -9.73 -5.47 -6.14
CA HIS A 82 -8.39 -4.92 -5.97
C HIS A 82 -7.78 -5.36 -4.64
N TYR A 83 -8.58 -5.34 -3.55
CA TYR A 83 -8.12 -5.85 -2.26
C TYR A 83 -7.89 -7.37 -2.28
N ALA A 84 -8.70 -8.13 -3.00
CA ALA A 84 -8.49 -9.56 -3.20
C ALA A 84 -7.17 -9.80 -3.95
N ALA A 85 -6.86 -9.02 -4.99
CA ALA A 85 -5.60 -9.09 -5.71
C ALA A 85 -4.39 -8.87 -4.78
N LEU A 86 -4.45 -7.85 -3.92
CA LEU A 86 -3.40 -7.59 -2.94
C LEU A 86 -3.25 -8.76 -1.93
N ALA A 87 -4.36 -9.37 -1.54
CA ALA A 87 -4.35 -10.55 -0.68
C ALA A 87 -3.74 -11.79 -1.38
N MET A 88 -3.91 -11.93 -2.70
CA MET A 88 -3.23 -12.99 -3.47
C MET A 88 -1.71 -12.80 -3.43
N ILE A 89 -1.24 -11.56 -3.57
CA ILE A 89 0.20 -11.23 -3.45
C ILE A 89 0.71 -11.53 -2.03
N ASP A 90 -0.09 -11.22 -0.99
CA ASP A 90 0.26 -11.49 0.41
C ASP A 90 0.55 -12.98 0.68
N VAL A 91 -0.07 -13.91 -0.07
CA VAL A 91 0.12 -15.36 0.10
C VAL A 91 1.59 -15.77 0.00
N HIS A 92 2.33 -15.19 -0.95
CA HIS A 92 3.73 -15.54 -1.24
C HIS A 92 4.71 -14.41 -0.95
N ILE A 93 4.32 -13.38 -0.19
CA ILE A 93 5.13 -12.15 0.01
C ILE A 93 6.57 -12.40 0.46
N LYS A 94 6.81 -13.45 1.26
CA LYS A 94 8.14 -13.82 1.75
C LYS A 94 9.06 -14.43 0.69
N LYS A 95 8.49 -14.85 -0.45
CA LYS A 95 9.18 -15.51 -1.58
C LYS A 95 9.24 -14.63 -2.84
N LEU A 96 8.80 -13.39 -2.75
CA LEU A 96 8.88 -12.43 -3.86
C LEU A 96 10.29 -11.80 -3.88
N ASP A 97 10.76 -11.46 -5.07
CA ASP A 97 12.09 -10.90 -5.32
C ASP A 97 11.96 -9.55 -6.03
N ALA A 98 13.08 -8.93 -6.40
CA ALA A 98 13.11 -7.62 -7.04
C ALA A 98 12.34 -7.55 -8.37
N GLU A 99 12.18 -8.67 -9.09
CA GLU A 99 11.45 -8.72 -10.37
C GLU A 99 9.96 -8.41 -10.21
N TRP A 100 9.44 -8.46 -8.98
CA TRP A 100 8.07 -8.08 -8.66
C TRP A 100 7.87 -6.57 -8.58
N LEU A 101 8.92 -5.78 -8.40
CA LEU A 101 8.79 -4.33 -8.22
C LEU A 101 8.19 -3.64 -9.46
N SER A 102 8.50 -4.13 -10.67
CA SER A 102 7.89 -3.64 -11.91
C SER A 102 6.39 -3.93 -11.99
N PHE A 103 5.96 -5.10 -11.51
CA PHE A 103 4.55 -5.46 -11.43
C PHE A 103 3.82 -4.63 -10.37
N LEU A 104 4.43 -4.43 -9.20
CA LEU A 104 3.87 -3.58 -8.15
C LEU A 104 3.76 -2.11 -8.59
N GLU A 105 4.75 -1.59 -9.33
CA GLU A 105 4.67 -0.26 -9.94
C GLU A 105 3.45 -0.12 -10.86
N LYS A 106 3.19 -1.12 -11.70
CA LYS A 106 1.98 -1.14 -12.54
C LYS A 106 0.70 -1.11 -11.70
N LEU A 107 0.64 -1.85 -10.58
CA LEU A 107 -0.52 -1.82 -9.68
C LEU A 107 -0.67 -0.48 -8.93
N ILE A 108 0.44 0.19 -8.61
CA ILE A 108 0.42 1.54 -8.00
C ILE A 108 -0.17 2.56 -8.97
N THR A 109 0.13 2.45 -10.27
CA THR A 109 -0.28 3.42 -11.31
C THR A 109 -1.59 3.06 -12.03
N THR A 110 -2.19 1.91 -11.70
CA THR A 110 -3.49 1.48 -12.24
C THR A 110 -4.56 1.61 -11.17
N ASN A 111 -5.72 2.19 -11.48
CA ASN A 111 -6.83 2.35 -10.53
C ASN A 111 -6.38 2.93 -9.17
N SER A 112 -5.49 3.93 -9.24
CA SER A 112 -4.71 4.42 -8.10
C SER A 112 -5.57 5.18 -7.09
N TRP A 113 -5.45 4.77 -5.83
CA TRP A 113 -5.96 5.52 -4.69
C TRP A 113 -5.24 5.08 -3.41
N TRP A 114 -5.32 5.88 -2.36
CA TRP A 114 -4.49 5.70 -1.16
C TRP A 114 -4.71 4.33 -0.50
N ASP A 115 -5.90 3.76 -0.59
CA ASP A 115 -6.27 2.48 0.02
C ASP A 115 -5.49 1.27 -0.53
N THR A 116 -5.17 1.24 -1.83
CA THR A 116 -4.31 0.18 -2.41
C THR A 116 -2.84 0.56 -2.35
N VAL A 117 -2.50 1.82 -2.65
CA VAL A 117 -1.12 2.31 -2.64
C VAL A 117 -0.49 2.18 -1.26
N ASP A 118 -1.24 2.49 -0.19
CA ASP A 118 -0.76 2.40 1.19
C ASP A 118 -0.62 0.96 1.70
N HIS A 119 -1.19 -0.02 0.99
CA HIS A 119 -0.88 -1.43 1.22
C HIS A 119 0.36 -1.81 0.42
N ILE A 120 0.38 -1.56 -0.89
CA ILE A 120 1.46 -1.98 -1.79
C ILE A 120 2.81 -1.43 -1.33
N ALA A 121 2.91 -0.12 -1.07
CA ALA A 121 4.20 0.52 -0.80
C ALA A 121 4.90 -0.04 0.46
N PRO A 122 4.33 0.04 1.67
CA PRO A 122 5.00 -0.44 2.88
C PRO A 122 4.93 -1.97 3.09
N HIS A 123 3.95 -2.68 2.51
CA HIS A 123 3.82 -4.14 2.73
C HIS A 123 4.43 -4.97 1.62
N HIS A 124 4.19 -4.62 0.34
CA HIS A 124 4.69 -5.42 -0.77
C HIS A 124 6.09 -4.96 -1.19
N ALA A 125 6.20 -3.72 -1.67
CA ALA A 125 7.46 -3.16 -2.12
C ALA A 125 8.47 -3.07 -0.96
N GLY A 126 8.05 -2.56 0.20
CA GLY A 126 8.88 -2.50 1.40
C GLY A 126 9.39 -3.87 1.86
N ALA A 127 8.56 -4.93 1.82
CA ALA A 127 9.04 -6.25 2.21
C ALA A 127 10.11 -6.81 1.25
N ILE A 128 9.98 -6.55 -0.06
CA ILE A 128 10.95 -6.96 -1.07
C ILE A 128 12.24 -6.15 -0.90
N LEU A 129 12.14 -4.81 -0.87
CA LEU A 129 13.27 -3.90 -0.78
C LEU A 129 14.08 -4.08 0.50
N LEU A 130 13.45 -4.45 1.61
CA LEU A 130 14.16 -4.75 2.86
C LEU A 130 15.06 -6.00 2.74
N ARG A 131 14.68 -6.97 1.91
CA ARG A 131 15.46 -8.19 1.65
C ARG A 131 16.50 -7.96 0.56
N GLU A 132 16.09 -7.34 -0.54
CA GLU A 132 16.87 -7.11 -1.75
C GLU A 132 17.49 -5.70 -1.74
N LYS A 133 18.45 -5.46 -0.85
CA LYS A 133 19.03 -4.12 -0.65
C LYS A 133 19.62 -3.50 -1.92
N ALA A 134 20.10 -4.32 -2.86
CA ALA A 134 20.65 -3.84 -4.14
C ALA A 134 19.61 -3.07 -4.97
N SER A 135 18.31 -3.38 -4.85
CA SER A 135 17.23 -2.75 -5.62
C SER A 135 16.69 -1.46 -5.00
N ILE A 136 17.12 -1.10 -3.78
CA ILE A 136 16.72 0.13 -3.07
C ILE A 136 17.11 1.40 -3.84
N ASN A 137 18.15 1.32 -4.69
CA ASN A 137 18.64 2.47 -5.46
C ASN A 137 18.00 2.58 -6.85
N GLU A 138 17.13 1.65 -7.26
CA GLU A 138 16.52 1.70 -8.59
C GLU A 138 15.06 2.19 -8.51
N TYR A 139 14.21 1.45 -7.78
CA TYR A 139 12.75 1.69 -7.82
C TYR A 139 12.31 2.87 -6.95
N PRO A 140 12.66 2.96 -5.66
CA PRO A 140 12.27 4.13 -4.87
C PRO A 140 12.88 5.44 -5.39
N ASP A 141 14.14 5.40 -5.87
CA ASP A 141 14.84 6.57 -6.45
C ASP A 141 14.17 7.07 -7.74
N ARG A 142 13.67 6.17 -8.61
CA ARG A 142 12.90 6.59 -9.81
C ARG A 142 11.49 7.04 -9.47
N TRP A 143 10.85 6.40 -8.48
CA TRP A 143 9.49 6.74 -8.05
C TRP A 143 9.40 8.15 -7.48
N ILE A 144 10.37 8.58 -6.67
CA ILE A 144 10.36 9.93 -6.09
C ILE A 144 10.57 11.02 -7.15
N LYS A 145 11.26 10.69 -8.24
CA LYS A 145 11.53 11.60 -9.38
C LYS A 145 10.44 11.58 -10.44
N SER A 146 9.43 10.71 -10.31
CA SER A 146 8.34 10.61 -11.28
C SER A 146 7.36 11.77 -11.16
N ASP A 147 6.68 12.13 -12.24
CA ASP A 147 5.53 13.04 -12.22
C ASP A 147 4.27 12.41 -11.61
N ASN A 148 4.25 11.09 -11.42
CA ASN A 148 3.13 10.40 -10.79
C ASN A 148 3.24 10.48 -9.25
N PHE A 149 2.35 11.26 -8.64
CA PHE A 149 2.38 11.46 -7.19
C PHE A 149 2.05 10.21 -6.36
N TRP A 150 1.42 9.17 -6.93
CA TRP A 150 1.25 7.87 -6.25
C TRP A 150 2.56 7.09 -6.18
N LEU A 151 3.43 7.22 -7.18
CA LEU A 151 4.80 6.72 -7.10
C LEU A 151 5.62 7.51 -6.08
N GLN A 152 5.55 8.84 -6.09
CA GLN A 152 6.21 9.66 -5.06
C GLN A 152 5.75 9.29 -3.65
N ARG A 153 4.44 9.11 -3.44
CA ARG A 153 3.87 8.61 -2.19
C ARG A 153 4.41 7.23 -1.82
N SER A 154 4.54 6.34 -2.79
CA SER A 154 5.09 4.99 -2.56
C SER A 154 6.57 5.03 -2.16
N ALA A 155 7.36 5.91 -2.78
CA ALA A 155 8.77 6.14 -2.43
C ALA A 155 8.93 6.70 -1.01
N ILE A 156 8.01 7.54 -0.54
CA ILE A 156 8.03 8.03 0.84
C ILE A 156 7.62 6.93 1.83
N LEU A 157 6.66 6.07 1.47
CA LEU A 157 6.04 5.12 2.40
C LEU A 157 6.65 3.72 2.41
N PHE A 158 7.53 3.33 1.48
CA PHE A 158 8.02 1.93 1.47
C PHE A 158 8.76 1.53 2.77
N GLN A 159 9.42 2.48 3.44
CA GLN A 159 10.13 2.24 4.71
C GLN A 159 9.24 2.35 5.96
N LEU A 160 7.94 2.65 5.81
CA LEU A 160 7.05 3.03 6.92
C LEU A 160 7.08 2.03 8.10
N LYS A 161 7.35 0.76 7.84
CA LYS A 161 7.36 -0.32 8.86
C LYS A 161 8.74 -0.80 9.28
N TYR A 162 9.81 -0.14 8.82
CA TYR A 162 11.18 -0.62 9.04
C TYR A 162 11.69 -0.36 10.45
N LYS A 163 11.13 0.62 11.17
CA LYS A 163 11.56 0.99 12.53
C LYS A 163 13.07 1.23 12.59
N GLU A 164 13.81 0.45 13.36
CA GLU A 164 15.27 0.56 13.54
C GLU A 164 16.04 0.28 12.24
N LYS A 165 15.39 -0.34 11.25
CA LYS A 165 15.99 -0.61 9.92
C LYS A 165 15.74 0.50 8.91
N THR A 166 15.10 1.61 9.31
CA THR A 166 14.83 2.73 8.41
C THR A 166 16.14 3.39 8.00
N ASP A 167 16.33 3.57 6.70
CA ASP A 167 17.37 4.44 6.16
C ASP A 167 16.86 5.89 6.23
N ALA A 168 17.30 6.59 7.28
CA ALA A 168 16.89 7.95 7.58
C ALA A 168 17.35 8.95 6.51
N GLU A 169 18.58 8.81 6.02
CA GLU A 169 19.15 9.67 4.98
C GLU A 169 18.33 9.58 3.69
N LYS A 170 17.99 8.36 3.27
CA LYS A 170 17.13 8.14 2.10
C LYS A 170 15.71 8.65 2.33
N LEU A 171 15.13 8.42 3.51
CA LEU A 171 13.81 8.96 3.83
C LEU A 171 13.79 10.49 3.75
N PHE A 172 14.76 11.16 4.36
CA PHE A 172 14.84 12.63 4.42
C PHE A 172 15.10 13.23 3.04
N SER A 173 16.05 12.68 2.27
CA SER A 173 16.31 13.13 0.90
C SER A 173 15.09 13.01 -0.03
N TYR A 174 14.28 11.96 0.12
CA TYR A 174 13.03 11.83 -0.63
C TYR A 174 12.00 12.87 -0.22
N ILE A 175 11.88 13.15 1.07
CA ILE A 175 10.97 14.19 1.57
C ILE A 175 11.41 15.56 1.03
N GLU A 176 12.70 15.86 1.05
CA GLU A 176 13.25 17.11 0.52
C GLU A 176 12.94 17.29 -0.96
N ALA A 177 13.11 16.23 -1.76
CA ALA A 177 12.85 16.23 -3.20
C ALA A 177 11.42 16.62 -3.58
N VAL A 178 10.43 16.38 -2.70
CA VAL A 178 9.02 16.73 -2.94
C VAL A 178 8.43 17.63 -1.85
N SER A 179 9.27 18.30 -1.07
CA SER A 179 8.87 19.16 0.06
C SER A 179 7.99 20.33 -0.38
N GLY A 180 8.24 20.86 -1.58
CA GLY A 180 7.45 21.92 -2.22
C GLY A 180 6.17 21.44 -2.91
N SER A 181 5.85 20.14 -2.87
CA SER A 181 4.64 19.60 -3.50
C SER A 181 3.37 20.17 -2.86
N LYS A 182 2.45 20.62 -3.71
CA LYS A 182 1.10 21.06 -3.31
C LYS A 182 0.09 19.92 -3.26
N GLU A 183 0.49 18.71 -3.66
CA GLU A 183 -0.38 17.54 -3.68
C GLU A 183 -0.68 17.05 -2.27
N PHE A 184 -1.97 16.99 -1.93
CA PHE A 184 -2.45 16.60 -0.61
C PHE A 184 -1.93 15.21 -0.19
N PHE A 185 -1.96 14.24 -1.11
CA PHE A 185 -1.52 12.88 -0.80
C PHE A 185 -0.01 12.78 -0.59
N VAL A 186 0.79 13.61 -1.26
CA VAL A 186 2.24 13.69 -1.03
C VAL A 186 2.50 14.30 0.35
N GLN A 187 1.91 15.46 0.65
CA GLN A 187 2.08 16.12 1.96
C GLN A 187 1.66 15.21 3.13
N LYS A 188 0.56 14.47 2.98
CA LYS A 188 0.13 13.47 3.96
C LYS A 188 1.13 12.34 4.14
N SER A 189 1.73 11.85 3.05
CA SER A 189 2.71 10.77 3.11
C SER A 189 3.97 11.18 3.86
N ILE A 190 4.48 12.40 3.61
CA ILE A 190 5.62 12.99 4.33
C ILE A 190 5.33 12.99 5.84
N GLY A 191 4.21 13.61 6.23
CA GLY A 191 3.85 13.71 7.63
C GLY A 191 3.63 12.35 8.30
N TRP A 192 3.10 11.37 7.58
CA TRP A 192 2.91 10.01 8.10
C TRP A 192 4.24 9.27 8.27
N ALA A 193 5.14 9.32 7.28
CA ALA A 193 6.45 8.69 7.37
C ALA A 193 7.27 9.25 8.53
N LEU A 194 7.31 10.59 8.66
CA LEU A 194 7.98 11.26 9.78
C LEU A 194 7.37 10.88 11.13
N ARG A 195 6.03 10.88 11.23
CA ARG A 195 5.34 10.48 12.48
C ARG A 195 5.67 9.05 12.86
N GLU A 196 5.67 8.14 11.90
CA GLU A 196 5.96 6.73 12.17
C GLU A 196 7.41 6.54 12.59
N TYR A 197 8.35 7.15 11.87
CA TYR A 197 9.77 7.09 12.20
C TYR A 197 10.10 7.75 13.54
N SER A 198 9.38 8.81 13.94
CA SER A 198 9.56 9.48 15.24
C SER A 198 9.27 8.59 16.45
N LYS A 199 8.59 7.46 16.27
CA LYS A 199 8.41 6.46 17.34
C LYS A 199 9.72 5.73 17.66
N THR A 200 10.65 5.70 16.71
CA THR A 200 11.96 5.04 16.80
C THR A 200 13.06 6.08 17.06
N ALA A 201 13.13 7.12 16.23
CA ALA A 201 14.16 8.16 16.28
C ALA A 201 13.53 9.57 16.37
N PRO A 202 12.98 9.95 17.54
CA PRO A 202 12.27 11.22 17.70
C PRO A 202 13.17 12.45 17.49
N ASP A 203 14.42 12.41 17.95
CA ASP A 203 15.33 13.56 17.88
C ASP A 203 15.80 13.84 16.44
N GLU A 204 16.02 12.80 15.65
CA GLU A 204 16.32 12.91 14.21
C GLU A 204 15.16 13.58 13.47
N VAL A 205 13.93 13.07 13.67
CA VAL A 205 12.72 13.62 13.04
C VAL A 205 12.48 15.06 13.48
N TRP A 206 12.66 15.37 14.76
CA TRP A 206 12.52 16.73 15.28
C TRP A 206 13.51 17.69 14.64
N THR A 207 14.78 17.27 14.54
CA THR A 207 15.85 18.06 13.91
C THR A 207 15.53 18.32 12.45
N PHE A 208 15.19 17.26 11.70
CA PHE A 208 14.82 17.36 10.28
C PHE A 208 13.63 18.32 10.06
N ILE A 209 12.55 18.16 10.84
CA ILE A 209 11.38 19.06 10.73
C ILE A 209 11.75 20.51 11.05
N LYS A 210 12.72 20.76 11.94
CA LYS A 210 13.17 22.13 12.23
C LYS A 210 14.05 22.72 11.13
N SER A 211 14.90 21.92 10.50
CA SER A 211 15.84 22.38 9.48
C SER A 211 15.25 22.49 8.08
N THR A 212 14.13 21.81 7.82
CA THR A 212 13.55 21.71 6.47
C THR A 212 12.25 22.49 6.37
N ASP A 213 12.09 23.23 5.28
CA ASP A 213 10.81 23.87 4.96
C ASP A 213 9.83 22.80 4.46
N LEU A 214 8.76 22.59 5.21
CA LEU A 214 7.75 21.58 4.95
C LEU A 214 6.39 22.25 4.93
N ALA A 215 5.51 21.76 4.06
CA ALA A 215 4.11 22.15 4.06
C ALA A 215 3.52 22.08 5.49
N PRO A 216 2.68 23.05 5.90
CA PRO A 216 2.11 23.09 7.25
C PRO A 216 1.41 21.79 7.67
N LEU A 217 0.76 21.11 6.71
CA LEU A 217 0.13 19.82 6.92
C LEU A 217 1.14 18.73 7.28
N SER A 218 2.23 18.61 6.52
CA SER A 218 3.29 17.61 6.74
C SER A 218 3.96 17.81 8.09
N ARG A 219 4.32 19.06 8.43
CA ARG A 219 4.91 19.42 9.73
C ARG A 219 4.00 19.01 10.88
N ARG A 220 2.72 19.42 10.85
CA ARG A 220 1.74 19.10 11.90
C ARG A 220 1.51 17.59 12.05
N GLU A 221 1.39 16.86 10.95
CA GLU A 221 1.20 15.41 11.00
C GLU A 221 2.42 14.68 11.56
N GLY A 222 3.63 15.10 11.18
CA GLY A 222 4.90 14.53 11.65
C GLY A 222 5.15 14.72 13.15
N LEU A 223 4.82 15.90 13.69
CA LEU A 223 5.03 16.22 15.11
C LEU A 223 4.03 15.57 16.08
N LYS A 224 2.90 15.07 15.55
CA LYS A 224 1.74 14.62 16.35
C LYS A 224 2.06 13.58 17.42
N HIS A 225 3.00 12.67 17.19
CA HIS A 225 3.37 11.66 18.19
C HIS A 225 4.16 12.28 19.36
N MET A 226 5.10 13.17 19.05
CA MET A 226 5.98 13.82 20.03
C MET A 226 5.20 14.81 20.91
N GLU A 227 4.29 15.60 20.32
CA GLU A 227 3.43 16.53 21.06
C GLU A 227 2.52 15.82 22.06
N ARG A 228 1.96 14.66 21.67
CA ARG A 228 1.13 13.82 22.55
C ARG A 228 1.91 13.19 23.71
N LYS A 229 3.22 12.95 23.55
CA LYS A 229 4.07 12.47 24.65
C LYS A 229 4.34 13.59 25.64
N LYS A 230 4.67 14.80 25.15
CA LYS A 230 4.88 15.99 26.00
C LYS A 230 3.64 16.41 26.78
N SER A 231 2.44 16.23 26.23
CA SER A 231 1.19 16.56 26.94
C SER A 231 0.80 15.55 28.03
N LYS A 232 1.54 14.44 28.18
CA LYS A 232 1.28 13.37 29.15
C LYS A 232 2.38 13.24 30.21
N SER A 233 3.50 13.95 30.05
CA SER A 233 4.59 14.10 31.02
C SER A 233 4.38 15.36 31.83
#